data_AF-A0A8H4V220-F1
#
_entry.id   AF-A0A8H4V220-F1
#
_cell.length_a   1.000
_cell.length_b   1.000
_cell.length_c   1.000
_cell.angle_alpha   90.00
_cell.angle_beta   90.00
_cell.angle_gamma   90.00
#
_symmetry.space_group_name_H-M   'P 1'
#
loop_
_entity.id
_entity.type
_entity.pdbx_description
1 polymer ?
#
loop_
_entity_poly.entity_id
_entity_poly.type
_entity_poly.pdbx_seq_one_letter_code
_entity_poly.pdbx_strand_id
1 'polypeptide(L)'
;MIIDSVKRTYYLVMTGRYTDFQKVMATSIDAPNVAKYLDASMVEICYEILCFYLEAAIYLEQWPDVEAFIRTTSTIDSDRVRSIMVDMILTAKKMPLECTIRSLQELLNTLPCIHTKRFGLIRCIFDLCLKHRRNDIRICETVLNQALITAQETTASTETRNQDDELEYISTKSFNYAVDLYLSGQQTDSQRWARKAIELSQFMREDCGSLALVLQGKYEKWLTYDMVISDS
;
A
#
# COMPACT_ATOMS: atom_id res chain seq x y z
N MET A 1 20.30 25.74 -12.85
CA MET A 1 19.25 26.44 -13.64
C MET A 1 19.07 25.85 -15.03
N ILE A 2 20.13 25.70 -15.84
CA ILE A 2 20.02 25.13 -17.21
C ILE A 2 19.57 23.65 -17.21
N ILE A 3 20.15 22.81 -16.35
CA ILE A 3 19.78 21.38 -16.26
C ILE A 3 18.31 21.18 -15.87
N ASP A 4 17.80 21.99 -14.93
CA ASP A 4 16.39 21.93 -14.50
C ASP A 4 15.43 22.37 -15.63
N SER A 5 15.82 23.40 -16.40
CA SER A 5 15.08 23.82 -17.59
C SER A 5 15.02 22.74 -18.67
N VAL A 6 16.14 22.06 -18.98
CA VAL A 6 16.17 20.98 -19.98
C VAL A 6 15.34 19.79 -19.52
N LYS A 7 15.47 19.40 -18.24
CA LYS A 7 14.72 18.29 -17.65
C LYS A 7 13.21 18.57 -17.64
N ARG A 8 12.81 19.81 -17.33
CA ARG A 8 11.41 20.24 -17.41
C ARG A 8 10.86 20.17 -18.83
N THR A 9 11.61 20.64 -19.83
CA THR A 9 11.21 20.54 -21.24
C THR A 9 11.05 19.09 -21.67
N TYR A 10 11.96 18.20 -21.29
CA TYR A 10 11.86 16.77 -21.55
C TYR A 10 10.55 16.18 -21.02
N TYR A 11 10.21 16.43 -19.75
CA TYR A 11 8.98 15.86 -19.17
C TYR A 11 7.70 16.44 -19.75
N LEU A 12 7.69 17.72 -20.16
CA LEU A 12 6.55 18.28 -20.91
C LEU A 12 6.34 17.54 -22.23
N VAL A 13 7.41 17.23 -22.96
CA VAL A 13 7.32 16.42 -24.18
C VAL A 13 6.80 15.01 -23.87
N MET A 14 7.25 14.38 -22.77
CA MET A 14 6.77 13.06 -22.37
C MET A 14 5.29 13.04 -22.03
N THR A 15 4.77 14.07 -21.35
CA THR A 15 3.32 14.19 -21.11
C THR A 15 2.53 14.29 -22.41
N GLY A 16 3.04 15.04 -23.41
CA GLY A 16 2.41 15.11 -24.73
C GLY A 16 2.38 13.76 -25.44
N ARG A 17 3.49 13.03 -25.44
CA ARG A 17 3.59 11.68 -26.05
C ARG A 17 2.61 10.69 -25.42
N TYR A 18 2.41 10.74 -24.11
CA TYR A 18 1.40 9.93 -23.46
C TYR A 18 -0.02 10.25 -23.93
N THR A 19 -0.37 11.54 -24.09
CA THR A 19 -1.70 11.89 -24.60
C THR A 19 -1.92 11.42 -26.04
N ASP A 20 -0.88 11.43 -26.87
CA ASP A 20 -0.98 10.93 -28.24
C ASP A 20 -1.10 9.40 -28.26
N PHE A 21 -0.37 8.72 -27.39
CA PHE A 21 -0.51 7.29 -27.15
C PHE A 21 -1.93 6.92 -26.72
N GLN A 22 -2.52 7.65 -25.77
CA GLN A 22 -3.90 7.40 -25.32
C GLN A 22 -4.91 7.58 -26.46
N LYS A 23 -4.75 8.60 -27.32
CA LYS A 23 -5.62 8.78 -28.50
C LYS A 23 -5.53 7.60 -29.45
N VAL A 24 -4.31 7.14 -29.75
CA VAL A 24 -4.08 5.97 -30.62
C VAL A 24 -4.72 4.72 -30.03
N MET A 25 -4.54 4.49 -28.72
CA MET A 25 -5.15 3.36 -28.02
C MET A 25 -6.67 3.44 -28.03
N ALA A 26 -7.27 4.62 -27.79
CA ALA A 26 -8.72 4.80 -27.85
C ALA A 26 -9.28 4.49 -29.25
N THR A 27 -8.64 4.99 -30.31
CA THR A 27 -9.04 4.67 -31.70
C THR A 27 -8.86 3.19 -32.07
N SER A 28 -7.97 2.49 -31.35
CA SER A 28 -7.65 1.08 -31.59
C SER A 28 -8.59 0.12 -30.85
N ILE A 29 -9.17 0.54 -29.72
CA ILE A 29 -10.13 -0.26 -28.93
C ILE A 29 -11.48 -0.37 -29.65
N ASP A 30 -11.87 0.65 -30.44
CA ASP A 30 -13.06 0.60 -31.30
C ASP A 30 -12.91 -0.34 -32.51
N ALA A 31 -11.69 -0.84 -32.76
CA ALA A 31 -11.42 -1.87 -33.75
C ALA A 31 -11.34 -3.25 -33.06
N PRO A 32 -12.27 -4.18 -33.29
CA PRO A 32 -12.47 -5.39 -32.47
C PRO A 32 -11.34 -6.43 -32.49
N ASN A 33 -10.16 -6.12 -33.06
CA ASN A 33 -9.06 -7.07 -33.22
C ASN A 33 -7.66 -6.52 -32.88
N VAL A 34 -7.49 -5.28 -32.41
CA VAL A 34 -6.12 -4.72 -32.22
C VAL A 34 -5.34 -5.41 -31.10
N ALA A 35 -6.02 -5.87 -30.04
CA ALA A 35 -5.40 -6.65 -28.95
C ALA A 35 -4.70 -7.93 -29.43
N LYS A 36 -5.13 -8.51 -30.56
CA LYS A 36 -4.52 -9.72 -31.15
C LYS A 36 -3.18 -9.45 -31.86
N TYR A 37 -2.89 -8.19 -32.18
CA TYR A 37 -1.69 -7.77 -32.92
C TYR A 37 -0.64 -7.09 -32.05
N LEU A 38 -0.94 -6.87 -30.77
CA LEU A 38 0.06 -6.47 -29.78
C LEU A 38 0.90 -7.70 -29.44
N ASP A 39 2.06 -7.83 -30.09
CA ASP A 39 3.05 -8.80 -29.67
C ASP A 39 3.65 -8.40 -28.31
N ALA A 40 4.38 -9.33 -27.68
CA ALA A 40 4.98 -9.10 -26.37
C ALA A 40 5.94 -7.90 -26.33
N SER A 41 6.61 -7.58 -27.45
CA SER A 41 7.54 -6.45 -27.52
C SER A 41 6.81 -5.11 -27.48
N MET A 42 5.65 -5.02 -28.12
CA MET A 42 4.81 -3.82 -28.11
C MET A 42 4.18 -3.57 -26.74
N VAL A 43 3.83 -4.64 -26.01
CA VAL A 43 3.32 -4.52 -24.63
C VAL A 43 4.39 -3.95 -23.69
N GLU A 44 5.64 -4.40 -23.80
CA GLU A 44 6.75 -3.86 -23.00
C GLU A 44 7.00 -2.38 -23.29
N ILE A 45 6.96 -1.96 -24.56
CA ILE A 45 7.08 -0.54 -24.93
C ILE A 45 5.94 0.29 -24.31
N CYS A 46 4.70 -0.22 -24.32
CA CYS A 46 3.58 0.44 -23.65
C CYS A 46 3.86 0.61 -22.16
N TYR A 47 4.36 -0.42 -21.47
CA TYR A 47 4.71 -0.35 -20.05
C TYR A 47 5.81 0.67 -19.74
N GLU A 48 6.81 0.80 -20.61
CA GLU A 48 7.84 1.83 -20.48
C GLU A 48 7.24 3.24 -20.62
N ILE A 49 6.38 3.46 -21.63
CA ILE A 49 5.69 4.75 -21.82
C ILE A 49 4.87 5.12 -20.58
N LEU A 50 4.18 4.17 -19.97
CA LEU A 50 3.42 4.38 -18.73
C LEU A 50 4.33 4.79 -17.56
N CYS A 51 5.46 4.10 -17.37
CA CYS A 51 6.41 4.43 -16.31
C CYS A 51 7.01 5.83 -16.52
N PHE A 52 7.41 6.17 -17.75
CA PHE A 52 7.95 7.50 -18.05
C PHE A 52 6.92 8.61 -17.89
N TYR A 53 5.66 8.35 -18.22
CA TYR A 53 4.59 9.32 -17.98
C TYR A 53 4.41 9.58 -16.48
N LEU A 54 4.34 8.52 -15.66
CA LEU A 54 4.23 8.68 -14.21
C LEU A 54 5.40 9.49 -13.65
N GLU A 55 6.62 9.16 -14.06
CA GLU A 55 7.82 9.91 -13.67
C GLU A 55 7.71 11.40 -14.05
N ALA A 56 7.23 11.69 -15.27
CA ALA A 56 7.02 13.04 -15.75
C ALA A 56 5.98 13.81 -14.92
N ALA A 57 4.83 13.19 -14.67
CA ALA A 57 3.75 13.79 -13.90
C ALA A 57 4.19 14.07 -12.45
N ILE A 58 4.95 13.14 -11.84
CA ILE A 58 5.54 13.34 -10.51
C ILE A 58 6.56 14.48 -10.51
N TYR A 59 7.46 14.52 -11.51
CA TYR A 59 8.48 15.57 -11.59
C TYR A 59 7.87 16.97 -11.79
N LEU A 60 6.83 17.05 -12.61
CA LEU A 60 6.09 18.28 -12.90
C LEU A 60 5.09 18.65 -11.79
N GLU A 61 4.99 17.83 -10.74
CA GLU A 61 4.12 18.04 -9.58
C GLU A 61 2.63 18.09 -9.96
N GLN A 62 2.24 17.35 -11.00
CA GLN A 62 0.87 17.24 -11.50
C GLN A 62 0.09 16.17 -10.73
N TRP A 63 -0.12 16.38 -9.43
CA TRP A 63 -0.72 15.38 -8.54
C TRP A 63 -2.10 14.86 -8.98
N PRO A 64 -3.04 15.69 -9.47
CA PRO A 64 -4.32 15.19 -9.98
C PRO A 64 -4.15 14.21 -11.15
N ASP A 65 -3.19 14.47 -12.03
CA ASP A 65 -2.90 13.62 -13.19
C ASP A 65 -2.27 12.30 -12.74
N VAL A 66 -1.38 12.32 -11.74
CA VAL A 66 -0.81 11.12 -11.10
C VAL A 66 -1.93 10.23 -10.53
N GLU A 67 -2.89 10.81 -9.81
CA GLU A 67 -3.99 10.04 -9.20
C GLU A 67 -4.93 9.44 -10.25
N ALA A 68 -5.31 10.22 -11.27
CA ALA A 68 -6.15 9.75 -12.36
C ALA A 68 -5.46 8.64 -13.16
N PHE A 69 -4.16 8.81 -13.41
CA PHE A 69 -3.33 7.82 -14.09
C PHE A 69 -3.26 6.51 -13.31
N ILE A 70 -2.89 6.55 -12.03
CA ILE A 70 -2.74 5.34 -11.21
C ILE A 70 -4.06 4.57 -11.15
N ARG A 71 -5.19 5.25 -11.00
CA ARG A 71 -6.52 4.60 -11.02
C ARG A 71 -6.84 3.89 -12.34
N THR A 72 -6.32 4.41 -13.44
CA THR A 72 -6.52 3.81 -14.76
C THR A 72 -5.57 2.63 -14.96
N THR A 73 -4.30 2.77 -14.56
CA THR A 73 -3.25 1.79 -14.81
C THR A 73 -3.11 0.72 -13.72
N SER A 74 -3.75 0.88 -12.57
CA SER A 74 -3.72 -0.09 -11.46
C SER A 74 -4.29 -1.45 -11.85
N THR A 75 -5.15 -1.49 -12.88
CA THR A 75 -5.75 -2.70 -13.46
C THR A 75 -4.79 -3.51 -14.35
N ILE A 76 -3.62 -2.97 -14.65
CA ILE A 76 -2.62 -3.65 -15.49
C ILE A 76 -2.02 -4.83 -14.73
N ASP A 77 -2.04 -5.99 -15.36
CA ASP A 77 -1.46 -7.22 -14.84
C ASP A 77 0.05 -7.31 -15.13
N SER A 78 0.83 -6.43 -14.50
CA SER A 78 2.29 -6.46 -14.58
C SER A 78 2.93 -6.09 -13.26
N ASP A 79 3.51 -7.10 -12.59
CA ASP A 79 4.24 -6.94 -11.33
C ASP A 79 5.43 -6.00 -11.44
N ARG A 80 6.11 -6.03 -12.59
CA ARG A 80 7.26 -5.17 -12.87
C ARG A 80 6.82 -3.71 -12.88
N VAL A 81 5.80 -3.39 -13.68
CA VAL A 81 5.26 -2.02 -13.78
C VAL A 81 4.76 -1.53 -12.43
N ARG A 82 3.97 -2.35 -11.72
CA ARG A 82 3.47 -2.01 -10.40
C ARG A 82 4.59 -1.72 -9.41
N SER A 83 5.65 -2.53 -9.40
CA SER A 83 6.80 -2.32 -8.52
C SER A 83 7.53 -1.02 -8.83
N ILE A 84 7.70 -0.68 -10.12
CA ILE A 84 8.29 0.59 -10.56
C ILE A 84 7.42 1.77 -10.12
N MET A 85 6.09 1.68 -10.29
CA MET A 85 5.16 2.73 -9.86
C MET A 85 5.23 2.96 -8.35
N VAL A 86 5.22 1.87 -7.56
CA VAL A 86 5.37 1.95 -6.09
C VAL A 86 6.69 2.64 -5.72
N ASP A 87 7.80 2.26 -6.34
CA ASP A 87 9.11 2.87 -6.06
C ASP A 87 9.15 4.37 -6.41
N MET A 88 8.60 4.75 -7.58
CA MET A 88 8.49 6.16 -7.98
C MET A 88 7.67 6.98 -6.97
N ILE A 89 6.53 6.45 -6.53
CA ILE A 89 5.64 7.11 -5.56
C ILE A 89 6.35 7.27 -4.21
N LEU A 90 7.03 6.23 -3.73
CA LEU A 90 7.71 6.24 -2.42
C LEU A 90 8.96 7.12 -2.40
N THR A 91 9.65 7.27 -3.54
CA THR A 91 10.87 8.07 -3.66
C THR A 91 10.59 9.53 -4.04
N ALA A 92 9.35 9.88 -4.39
CA ALA A 92 8.92 11.22 -4.76
C ALA A 92 8.91 12.19 -3.56
N LYS A 93 10.05 12.80 -3.27
CA LYS A 93 10.25 13.70 -2.11
C LYS A 93 9.25 14.85 -1.96
N LYS A 94 8.68 15.33 -3.08
CA LYS A 94 7.75 16.48 -3.10
C LYS A 94 6.28 16.06 -3.11
N MET A 95 6.00 14.77 -3.27
CA MET A 95 4.62 14.30 -3.33
C MET A 95 3.96 14.48 -1.95
N PRO A 96 2.77 15.11 -1.88
CA PRO A 96 2.04 15.21 -0.63
C PRO A 96 1.71 13.82 -0.08
N LEU A 97 1.89 13.63 1.22
CA LEU A 97 1.67 12.33 1.88
C LEU A 97 0.27 11.74 1.60
N GLU A 98 -0.77 12.57 1.60
CA GLU A 98 -2.13 12.12 1.32
C GLU A 98 -2.25 11.55 -0.10
N CYS A 99 -1.62 12.20 -1.08
CA CYS A 99 -1.54 11.68 -2.44
C CYS A 99 -0.76 10.36 -2.46
N THR A 100 0.39 10.27 -1.76
CA THR A 100 1.18 9.03 -1.66
C THR A 100 0.34 7.87 -1.11
N ILE A 101 -0.35 8.07 0.02
CA ILE A 101 -1.18 7.04 0.64
C ILE A 101 -2.33 6.63 -0.29
N ARG A 102 -3.03 7.59 -0.91
CA ARG A 102 -4.13 7.32 -1.83
C ARG A 102 -3.68 6.53 -3.06
N SER A 103 -2.55 6.91 -3.66
CA SER A 103 -1.95 6.24 -4.79
C SER A 103 -1.53 4.80 -4.46
N LEU A 104 -0.89 4.58 -3.31
CA LEU A 104 -0.50 3.23 -2.89
C LEU A 104 -1.71 2.37 -2.52
N GLN A 105 -2.76 2.96 -1.94
CA GLN A 105 -4.03 2.28 -1.67
C GLN A 105 -4.71 1.82 -2.95
N GLU A 106 -4.72 2.64 -4.00
CA GLU A 106 -5.26 2.26 -5.30
C GLU A 106 -4.51 1.04 -5.87
N LEU A 107 -3.17 1.05 -5.83
CA LEU A 107 -2.34 -0.07 -6.27
C LEU A 107 -2.52 -1.33 -5.39
N LEU A 108 -2.78 -1.16 -4.09
CA LEU A 108 -3.08 -2.26 -3.19
C LEU A 108 -4.45 -2.87 -3.49
N ASN A 109 -5.47 -2.05 -3.75
CA ASN A 109 -6.83 -2.53 -3.97
C ASN A 109 -6.97 -3.37 -5.24
N THR A 110 -6.17 -3.11 -6.27
CA THR A 110 -6.18 -3.93 -7.49
C THR A 110 -5.30 -5.18 -7.40
N LEU A 111 -4.46 -5.29 -6.35
CA LEU A 111 -3.58 -6.42 -6.15
C LEU A 111 -4.35 -7.60 -5.53
N PRO A 112 -4.36 -8.81 -6.11
CA PRO A 112 -5.07 -9.96 -5.53
C PRO A 112 -4.58 -10.29 -4.11
N CYS A 113 -5.47 -10.79 -3.25
CA CYS A 113 -5.12 -11.10 -1.85
C CYS A 113 -4.01 -12.15 -1.72
N ILE A 114 -4.01 -13.14 -2.60
CA ILE A 114 -2.98 -14.20 -2.66
C ILE A 114 -1.63 -13.73 -3.22
N HIS A 115 -1.52 -12.47 -3.63
CA HIS A 115 -0.33 -11.96 -4.27
C HIS A 115 0.82 -11.80 -3.27
N THR A 116 1.98 -12.34 -3.62
CA THR A 116 3.18 -12.45 -2.78
C THR A 116 3.64 -11.11 -2.17
N LYS A 117 3.62 -10.04 -2.97
CA LYS A 117 4.02 -8.67 -2.55
C LYS A 117 2.96 -7.89 -1.77
N ARG A 118 1.75 -8.44 -1.57
CA ARG A 118 0.64 -7.68 -0.98
C ARG A 118 0.92 -7.26 0.45
N PHE A 119 1.40 -8.17 1.29
CA PHE A 119 1.77 -7.84 2.67
C PHE A 119 2.88 -6.79 2.76
N GLY A 120 3.91 -6.88 1.90
CA GLY A 120 4.95 -5.85 1.84
C GLY A 120 4.41 -4.46 1.49
N LEU A 121 3.44 -4.37 0.58
CA LEU A 121 2.77 -3.10 0.26
C LEU A 121 1.89 -2.62 1.41
N ILE A 122 1.13 -3.51 2.06
CA ILE A 122 0.35 -3.20 3.27
C ILE A 122 1.26 -2.63 4.35
N ARG A 123 2.39 -3.29 4.65
CA ARG A 123 3.39 -2.82 5.62
C ARG A 123 3.90 -1.43 5.27
N CYS A 124 4.21 -1.20 4.00
CA CYS A 124 4.70 0.09 3.53
C CYS A 124 3.68 1.22 3.82
N ILE A 125 2.42 1.01 3.44
CA ILE A 125 1.34 1.98 3.69
C ILE A 125 1.11 2.14 5.19
N PHE A 126 1.10 1.05 5.95
CA PHE A 126 0.93 1.04 7.39
C PHE A 126 2.01 1.88 8.10
N ASP A 127 3.27 1.72 7.70
CA ASP A 127 4.39 2.51 8.21
C ASP A 127 4.28 3.98 7.88
N LEU A 128 3.83 4.32 6.66
CA LEU A 128 3.62 5.71 6.27
C LEU A 128 2.53 6.36 7.11
N CYS A 129 1.40 5.68 7.29
CA CYS A 129 0.29 6.13 8.12
C CYS A 129 0.72 6.33 9.58
N LEU A 130 1.40 5.34 10.18
CA LEU A 130 1.85 5.42 11.57
C LEU A 130 2.99 6.41 11.82
N LYS A 131 3.88 6.67 10.85
CA LYS A 131 4.93 7.69 11.01
C LYS A 131 4.37 9.09 11.06
N HIS A 132 3.28 9.33 10.35
CA HIS A 132 2.65 10.64 10.24
C HIS A 132 1.42 10.73 11.12
N ARG A 133 1.57 10.35 12.41
CA ARG A 133 0.55 10.24 13.48
C ARG A 133 -0.41 11.43 13.66
N ARG A 134 -0.20 12.54 12.94
CA ARG A 134 -1.18 13.63 12.84
C ARG A 134 -2.40 13.25 12.01
N ASN A 135 -2.34 12.15 11.25
CA ASN A 135 -3.42 11.69 10.39
C ASN A 135 -4.35 10.72 11.11
N ASP A 136 -5.62 10.87 10.76
CA ASP A 136 -6.77 10.09 11.19
C ASP A 136 -6.44 8.61 11.48
N ILE A 137 -6.57 8.22 12.75
CA ILE A 137 -6.40 6.84 13.23
C ILE A 137 -7.17 5.82 12.37
N ARG A 138 -8.29 6.26 11.77
CA ARG A 138 -9.14 5.44 10.92
C ARG A 138 -8.40 4.95 9.67
N ILE A 139 -7.53 5.76 9.07
CA ILE A 139 -6.78 5.34 7.87
C ILE A 139 -5.80 4.22 8.24
N CYS A 140 -5.08 4.38 9.36
CA CYS A 140 -4.16 3.36 9.85
C CYS A 140 -4.92 2.05 10.15
N GLU A 141 -6.11 2.17 10.75
CA GLU A 141 -6.96 1.02 11.06
C GLU A 141 -7.55 0.35 9.81
N THR A 142 -7.90 1.11 8.77
CA THR A 142 -8.32 0.55 7.47
C THR A 142 -7.22 -0.32 6.88
N VAL A 143 -5.96 0.12 6.94
CA VAL A 143 -4.81 -0.67 6.46
C VAL A 143 -4.63 -1.94 7.29
N LEU A 144 -4.78 -1.86 8.61
CA LEU A 144 -4.74 -3.04 9.49
C LEU A 144 -5.88 -4.03 9.16
N ASN A 145 -7.08 -3.54 8.86
CA ASN A 145 -8.19 -4.38 8.43
C ASN A 145 -7.91 -5.06 7.07
N GLN A 146 -7.26 -4.37 6.13
CA GLN A 146 -6.81 -4.97 4.88
C GLN A 146 -5.79 -6.09 5.14
N ALA A 147 -4.90 -5.95 6.13
CA ALA A 147 -3.98 -7.01 6.53
C ALA A 147 -4.74 -8.25 7.05
N LEU A 148 -5.73 -8.06 7.92
CA LEU A 148 -6.58 -9.14 8.44
C LEU A 148 -7.33 -9.88 7.33
N ILE A 149 -8.01 -9.14 6.44
CA ILE A 149 -8.73 -9.73 5.30
C ILE A 149 -7.76 -10.52 4.41
N THR A 150 -6.61 -9.93 4.12
CA THR A 150 -5.57 -10.61 3.30
C THR A 150 -5.11 -11.90 3.97
N ALA A 151 -4.86 -11.88 5.29
CA ALA A 151 -4.43 -13.05 6.04
C ALA A 151 -5.48 -14.17 6.03
N GLN A 152 -6.76 -13.81 6.23
CA GLN A 152 -7.90 -14.73 6.19
C GLN A 152 -8.01 -15.43 4.82
N GLU A 153 -7.92 -14.66 3.74
CA GLU A 153 -8.06 -15.18 2.37
C GLU A 153 -6.83 -15.96 1.87
N THR A 154 -5.67 -15.75 2.47
CA THR A 154 -4.39 -16.32 2.02
C THR A 154 -4.03 -17.63 2.72
N THR A 155 -4.85 -18.10 3.67
CA THR A 155 -4.65 -19.31 4.50
C THR A 155 -4.36 -20.61 3.73
N ALA A 156 -4.62 -20.67 2.42
CA ALA A 156 -4.34 -21.83 1.55
C ALA A 156 -3.06 -21.73 0.68
N SER A 157 -2.36 -20.58 0.65
CA SER A 157 -1.21 -20.39 -0.24
C SER A 157 0.10 -21.00 0.30
N THR A 158 1.03 -21.39 -0.58
CA THR A 158 2.27 -22.13 -0.25
C THR A 158 3.49 -21.26 0.08
N GLU A 159 3.43 -19.93 -0.09
CA GLU A 159 4.55 -19.04 0.24
C GLU A 159 4.46 -18.55 1.69
N THR A 160 5.04 -19.28 2.64
CA THR A 160 4.77 -19.08 4.08
C THR A 160 5.71 -18.09 4.77
N ARG A 161 7.03 -18.22 4.58
CA ARG A 161 8.02 -17.48 5.40
C ARG A 161 7.94 -15.97 5.32
N ASN A 162 7.98 -15.42 4.11
CA ASN A 162 7.94 -13.97 3.92
C ASN A 162 6.60 -13.36 4.38
N GLN A 163 5.52 -14.15 4.38
CA GLN A 163 4.22 -13.69 4.88
C GLN A 163 4.21 -13.65 6.41
N ASP A 164 4.76 -14.66 7.08
CA ASP A 164 4.85 -14.71 8.54
C ASP A 164 5.69 -13.55 9.11
N ASP A 165 6.83 -13.21 8.49
CA ASP A 165 7.65 -12.06 8.89
C ASP A 165 6.86 -10.73 8.81
N GLU A 166 6.07 -10.55 7.75
CA GLU A 166 5.25 -9.36 7.55
C GLU A 166 4.05 -9.34 8.52
N LEU A 167 3.43 -10.49 8.81
CA LEU A 167 2.36 -10.63 9.80
C LEU A 167 2.87 -10.35 11.22
N GLU A 168 4.02 -10.90 11.60
CA GLU A 168 4.70 -10.62 12.87
C GLU A 168 4.96 -9.13 13.02
N TYR A 169 5.51 -8.49 11.97
CA TYR A 169 5.80 -7.07 11.98
C TYR A 169 4.53 -6.23 12.19
N ILE A 170 3.49 -6.45 11.36
CA ILE A 170 2.26 -5.65 11.42
C ILE A 170 1.55 -5.89 12.75
N SER A 171 1.48 -7.14 13.23
CA SER A 171 0.87 -7.48 14.52
C SER A 171 1.59 -6.80 15.68
N THR A 172 2.91 -6.99 15.79
CA THR A 172 3.72 -6.40 16.87
C THR A 172 3.64 -4.89 16.87
N LYS A 173 3.71 -4.27 15.68
CA LYS A 173 3.65 -2.82 15.54
C LYS A 173 2.26 -2.26 15.87
N SER A 174 1.19 -2.97 15.50
CA SER A 174 -0.19 -2.63 15.88
C SER A 174 -0.40 -2.73 17.39
N PHE A 175 0.15 -3.76 18.03
CA PHE A 175 0.09 -3.90 19.49
C PHE A 175 0.85 -2.80 20.21
N ASN A 176 2.04 -2.44 19.73
CA ASN A 176 2.79 -1.31 20.29
C ASN A 176 2.02 0.01 20.13
N TYR A 177 1.36 0.21 18.98
CA TYR A 177 0.51 1.37 18.79
C TYR A 177 -0.73 1.36 19.72
N ALA A 178 -1.31 0.19 19.99
CA ALA A 178 -2.35 0.04 21.00
C ALA A 178 -1.88 0.52 22.38
N VAL A 179 -0.65 0.20 22.77
CA VAL A 179 -0.04 0.70 24.02
C VAL A 179 0.14 2.23 23.97
N ASP A 180 0.57 2.80 22.85
CA ASP A 180 0.68 4.27 22.70
C ASP A 180 -0.70 4.95 22.88
N LEU A 181 -1.77 4.38 22.32
CA LEU A 181 -3.14 4.87 22.48
C LEU A 181 -3.61 4.78 23.93
N TYR A 182 -3.28 3.67 24.60
CA TYR A 182 -3.58 3.48 26.02
C TYR A 182 -2.97 4.57 26.89
N LEU A 183 -1.66 4.80 26.72
CA LEU A 183 -0.92 5.82 27.46
C LEU A 183 -1.43 7.24 27.16
N SER A 184 -2.09 7.42 26.01
CA SER A 184 -2.74 8.66 25.60
C SER A 184 -4.20 8.78 26.09
N GLY A 185 -4.69 7.84 26.89
CA GLY A 185 -6.07 7.82 27.43
C GLY A 185 -7.15 7.38 26.44
N GLN A 186 -6.80 6.88 25.26
CA GLN A 186 -7.74 6.46 24.22
C GLN A 186 -8.15 4.99 24.39
N GLN A 187 -8.80 4.66 25.51
CA GLN A 187 -9.04 3.27 25.95
C GLN A 187 -9.78 2.39 24.94
N THR A 188 -10.80 2.96 24.28
CA THR A 188 -11.62 2.22 23.32
C THR A 188 -10.83 1.84 22.08
N ASP A 189 -10.02 2.76 21.58
CA ASP A 189 -9.20 2.54 20.40
C ASP A 189 -8.01 1.64 20.74
N SER A 190 -7.37 1.84 21.89
CA SER A 190 -6.27 1.00 22.37
C SER A 190 -6.69 -0.47 22.46
N GLN A 191 -7.83 -0.78 23.09
CA GLN A 191 -8.32 -2.16 23.17
C GLN A 191 -8.69 -2.73 21.80
N ARG A 192 -9.29 -1.92 20.93
CA ARG A 192 -9.66 -2.34 19.57
C ARG A 192 -8.42 -2.73 18.76
N TRP A 193 -7.37 -1.92 18.82
CA TRP A 193 -6.10 -2.18 18.13
C TRP A 193 -5.36 -3.39 18.69
N ALA A 194 -5.35 -3.57 20.01
CA ALA A 194 -4.72 -4.73 20.66
C ALA A 194 -5.36 -6.05 20.20
N ARG A 195 -6.70 -6.10 20.18
CA ARG A 195 -7.44 -7.29 19.72
C ARG A 195 -7.14 -7.62 18.26
N LYS A 196 -7.11 -6.61 17.38
CA LYS A 196 -6.74 -6.79 15.96
C LYS A 196 -5.31 -7.30 15.79
N ALA A 197 -4.38 -6.81 16.59
CA ALA A 197 -2.99 -7.30 16.58
C ALA A 197 -2.90 -8.78 16.97
N ILE A 198 -3.61 -9.18 18.03
CA ILE A 198 -3.69 -10.57 18.48
C ILE A 198 -4.34 -11.44 17.39
N GLU A 199 -5.48 -11.02 16.83
CA GLU A 199 -6.16 -11.70 15.74
C GLU A 199 -5.22 -11.91 14.54
N LEU A 200 -4.47 -10.87 14.14
CA LEU A 200 -3.55 -10.95 13.01
C LEU A 200 -2.43 -11.98 13.26
N SER A 201 -1.88 -12.04 14.48
CA SER A 201 -0.83 -13.00 14.82
C SER A 201 -1.29 -14.46 14.79
N GLN A 202 -2.59 -14.74 14.85
CA GLN A 202 -3.12 -16.11 14.76
C GLN A 202 -3.02 -16.70 13.35
N PHE A 203 -2.78 -15.86 12.33
CA PHE A 203 -2.62 -16.32 10.95
C PHE A 203 -1.17 -16.71 10.61
N MET A 204 -0.22 -16.48 11.52
CA MET A 204 1.15 -16.97 11.38
C MET A 204 1.18 -18.50 11.42
N ARG A 205 1.97 -19.11 10.55
CA ARG A 205 1.97 -20.58 10.40
C ARG A 205 3.17 -21.25 11.06
N GLU A 206 4.33 -20.60 11.01
CA GLU A 206 5.58 -21.18 11.48
C GLU A 206 5.83 -20.95 12.98
N ASP A 207 5.10 -20.05 13.64
CA ASP A 207 5.28 -19.71 15.06
C ASP A 207 4.45 -20.55 16.04
N CYS A 208 3.59 -21.46 15.53
CA CYS A 208 2.69 -22.28 16.33
C CYS A 208 1.80 -21.45 17.30
N GLY A 209 1.44 -20.22 16.92
CA GLY A 209 0.63 -19.31 17.74
C GLY A 209 1.37 -18.70 18.93
N SER A 210 2.71 -18.79 18.97
CA SER A 210 3.53 -18.24 20.04
C SER A 210 3.32 -16.74 20.21
N LEU A 211 3.32 -15.98 19.11
CA LEU A 211 3.13 -14.53 19.17
C LEU A 211 1.75 -14.19 19.72
N ALA A 212 0.71 -14.88 19.23
CA ALA A 212 -0.67 -14.67 19.68
C ALA A 212 -0.81 -14.87 21.20
N LEU A 213 -0.22 -15.95 21.74
CA LEU A 213 -0.23 -16.22 23.18
C LEU A 213 0.50 -15.13 23.98
N VAL A 214 1.65 -14.66 23.49
CA VAL A 214 2.42 -13.59 24.15
C VAL A 214 1.63 -12.28 24.18
N LEU A 215 1.03 -11.90 23.05
CA LEU A 215 0.23 -10.68 22.95
C LEU A 215 -1.05 -10.76 23.79
N GLN A 216 -1.73 -11.91 23.78
CA GLN A 216 -2.90 -12.16 24.62
C GLN A 216 -2.56 -12.03 26.11
N GLY A 217 -1.49 -12.68 26.57
CA GLY A 217 -1.08 -12.59 27.98
C GLY A 217 -0.68 -11.17 28.42
N LYS A 218 -0.09 -10.37 27.51
CA LYS A 218 0.17 -8.94 27.77
C LYS A 218 -1.13 -8.14 27.85
N TYR A 219 -2.07 -8.40 26.95
CA TYR A 219 -3.37 -7.71 26.92
C TYR A 219 -4.22 -8.02 28.15
N GLU A 220 -4.26 -9.27 28.61
CA GLU A 220 -4.97 -9.66 29.83
C GLU A 220 -4.41 -8.97 31.08
N LYS A 221 -3.08 -8.93 31.23
CA LYS A 221 -2.43 -8.17 32.31
C LYS A 221 -2.72 -6.68 32.22
N TRP A 222 -2.83 -6.15 31.02
CA TRP A 222 -3.18 -4.75 30.83
C TRP A 222 -4.61 -4.45 31.31
N LEU A 223 -5.59 -5.31 30.99
CA LEU A 223 -6.97 -5.14 31.45
C LEU A 223 -7.14 -5.17 32.99
N THR A 224 -6.23 -5.83 33.72
CA THR A 224 -6.29 -5.82 35.19
C THR A 224 -5.84 -4.49 35.80
N TYR A 225 -4.99 -3.72 35.13
CA TYR A 225 -4.59 -2.38 35.60
C TYR A 225 -5.73 -1.37 35.51
N ASP A 226 -6.58 -1.47 34.48
CA ASP A 226 -7.71 -0.57 34.29
C ASP A 226 -8.76 -0.69 35.41
N MET A 227 -8.99 -1.91 35.92
CA MET A 227 -9.96 -2.15 37.01
C MET A 227 -9.51 -1.53 38.34
N VAL A 228 -8.21 -1.37 38.58
CA VAL A 228 -7.68 -0.80 39.82
C VAL A 228 -7.77 0.73 39.85
N ILE A 229 -7.76 1.38 38.69
CA ILE A 229 -7.81 2.84 38.56
C ILE A 229 -9.26 3.36 38.58
N SER A 230 -10.24 2.55 38.18
CA SER A 230 -11.66 2.94 38.22
C SER A 230 -12.30 2.87 39.61
N ASP A 231 -11.66 2.17 40.56
CA ASP A 231 -12.16 1.96 41.93
C ASP A 231 -11.52 2.91 42.97
N SER A 232 -10.73 3.90 42.52
CA SER A 232 -10.06 4.94 43.34
C SER A 232 -10.56 6.34 43.01
#